data_AF-A0A524JCP1-F1
#
_entry.id   AF-A0A524JCP1-F1
#
_cell.length_a   1.000
_cell.length_b   1.000
_cell.length_c   1.000
_cell.angle_alpha   90.00
_cell.angle_beta   90.00
_cell.angle_gamma   90.00
#
_symmetry.space_group_name_H-M   'P 1'
#
loop_
_entity.id
_entity.type
_entity.pdbx_description
1 polymer ?
#
loop_
_entity_poly.entity_id
_entity_poly.type
_entity_poly.pdbx_seq_one_letter_code
_entity_poly.pdbx_strand_id
1 'polypeptide(L)' 'MSEPLSPPEGFAIGHWTDERAETGCTVILPPAGSACGVDVRGGGPGSRETEIISPLANA' A
#
# COMPACT_ATOMS: atom_id res chain seq x y z
N MET A 1 -11.56 8.81 -17.50
CA MET A 1 -10.46 8.33 -16.65
C MET A 1 -9.44 9.45 -16.56
N SER A 2 -8.98 9.79 -15.35
CA SER A 2 -7.85 10.69 -15.18
C SER A 2 -6.58 10.06 -15.76
N GLU A 3 -5.61 10.89 -16.14
CA GLU A 3 -4.30 10.39 -16.55
C GLU A 3 -3.61 9.63 -15.38
N PRO A 4 -2.81 8.59 -15.67
CA PRO A 4 -2.05 7.90 -14.65
C PRO A 4 -1.02 8.83 -14.03
N LEU A 5 -0.99 8.88 -12.70
CA LEU A 5 0.04 9.62 -11.98
C LEU A 5 1.35 8.85 -12.00
N SER A 6 2.45 9.53 -12.30
CA SER A 6 3.77 8.96 -12.10
C SER A 6 4.07 8.85 -10.60
N PRO A 7 4.67 7.74 -10.13
CA PRO A 7 5.08 7.64 -8.74
C PRO A 7 6.14 8.70 -8.40
N PRO A 8 6.23 9.12 -7.12
CA PRO A 8 7.34 9.94 -6.66
C PRO A 8 8.70 9.28 -6.96
N GLU A 9 9.75 10.09 -7.05
CA GLU A 9 11.10 9.59 -7.31
C GLU A 9 11.51 8.50 -6.30
N GLY A 10 12.09 7.41 -6.80
CA GLY A 10 12.56 6.28 -6.00
C GLY A 10 11.49 5.27 -5.58
N PHE A 11 10.19 5.55 -5.80
CA PHE A 11 9.14 4.56 -5.61
C PHE A 11 9.07 3.61 -6.82
N ALA A 12 8.88 2.32 -6.54
CA ALA A 12 8.55 1.31 -7.55
C ALA A 12 7.13 0.79 -7.32
N ILE A 13 6.42 0.46 -8.41
CA ILE A 13 5.09 -0.13 -8.37
C ILE A 13 5.11 -1.43 -9.16
N GLY A 14 4.62 -2.51 -8.56
CA GLY A 14 4.49 -3.82 -9.18
C GLY A 14 3.04 -4.29 -9.20
N HIS A 15 2.64 -4.92 -10.30
CA HIS A 15 1.32 -5.51 -10.45
C HIS A 15 1.46 -6.99 -10.84
N TRP A 16 0.61 -7.83 -10.28
CA TRP A 16 0.43 -9.21 -10.71
C TRP A 16 -1.07 -9.51 -10.83
N THR A 17 -1.46 -10.18 -11.90
CA THR A 17 -2.86 -10.44 -12.25
C THR A 17 -3.02 -11.89 -12.72
N ASP A 18 -4.02 -12.58 -12.18
CA ASP A 18 -4.54 -13.83 -12.71
C ASP A 18 -5.86 -13.55 -13.41
N GLU A 19 -5.83 -13.53 -14.75
CA GLU A 19 -6.99 -13.22 -15.60
C GLU A 19 -8.10 -14.28 -15.50
N ARG A 20 -7.78 -15.53 -15.14
CA ARG A 20 -8.78 -16.61 -15.06
C ARG A 20 -9.52 -16.61 -13.74
N ALA A 21 -8.80 -16.37 -12.65
CA ALA A 21 -9.39 -16.31 -11.31
C ALA A 21 -9.92 -14.91 -10.95
N GLU A 22 -9.77 -13.93 -11.84
CA GLU A 22 -10.20 -12.53 -11.66
C GLU A 22 -9.63 -11.91 -10.38
N THR A 23 -8.35 -12.18 -10.10
CA THR A 23 -7.67 -11.71 -8.88
C THR A 23 -6.27 -11.20 -9.19
N GLY A 24 -5.63 -10.58 -8.19
CA GLY A 24 -4.31 -10.02 -8.34
C GLY A 24 -3.80 -9.30 -7.10
N CYS A 25 -2.65 -8.67 -7.23
CA CYS A 25 -2.03 -7.87 -6.20
C CYS A 25 -1.32 -6.65 -6.83
N THR A 26 -1.33 -5.54 -6.11
CA THR A 26 -0.48 -4.39 -6.39
C THR A 26 0.39 -4.11 -5.18
N VAL A 27 1.68 -3.92 -5.42
CA VAL A 27 2.66 -3.57 -4.39
C VAL A 27 3.24 -2.20 -4.72
N ILE A 28 3.29 -1.35 -3.71
CA ILE A 28 3.98 -0.06 -3.74
C ILE A 28 5.23 -0.21 -2.87
N LEU A 29 6.40 -0.06 -3.47
CA LEU A 29 7.70 -0.18 -2.80
C LEU A 29 8.33 1.20 -2.64
N PRO A 30 8.36 1.76 -1.43
CA PRO A 30 9.04 3.01 -1.16
C PRO A 30 10.57 2.81 -1.05
N PRO A 31 11.37 3.89 -1.14
CA PRO A 31 12.78 3.83 -0.78
C PRO A 31 13.01 3.27 0.63
N ALA A 32 14.14 2.59 0.84
CA ALA A 32 14.49 2.04 2.15
C ALA A 32 14.57 3.14 3.22
N GLY A 33 14.04 2.86 4.42
CA GLY A 33 13.98 3.81 5.54
C GLY A 33 12.83 4.80 5.49
N SER A 34 11.88 4.65 4.56
CA SER A 34 10.68 5.49 4.49
C SER A 34 9.78 5.32 5.71
N ALA A 35 9.31 6.43 6.28
CA ALA A 35 8.27 6.42 7.30
C ALA A 35 6.90 6.06 6.71
N CYS A 36 6.05 5.40 7.49
CA CYS A 36 4.70 5.02 7.06
C CYS A 36 3.66 5.28 8.16
N GLY A 37 2.39 5.35 7.76
CA GLY A 37 1.23 5.49 8.63
C GLY A 37 -0.05 5.15 7.87
N VAL A 38 -1.14 4.90 8.59
CA VAL A 38 -2.43 4.49 8.00
C VAL A 38 -3.61 5.17 8.68
N ASP A 39 -4.66 5.43 7.90
CA ASP A 39 -5.96 5.88 8.38
C ASP A 39 -7.05 4.96 7.77
N VAL A 40 -7.77 4.22 8.63
CA VAL A 40 -8.83 3.28 8.23
C VAL A 40 -10.18 3.89 8.60
N ARG A 41 -10.91 4.35 7.57
CA ARG A 41 -12.19 5.07 7.77
C ARG A 41 -13.44 4.23 7.50
N GLY A 42 -13.30 3.06 6.89
CA GLY A 42 -14.42 2.17 6.56
C GLY A 42 -14.83 1.27 7.74
N GLY A 43 -16.12 0.93 7.84
CA GLY A 43 -16.67 0.12 8.95
C GLY A 43 -16.48 -1.40 8.86
N GLY A 44 -15.96 -1.93 7.74
CA GLY A 44 -15.66 -3.36 7.56
C GLY A 44 -14.29 -3.57 6.92
N PRO A 45 -13.19 -3.21 7.61
CA PRO A 45 -11.85 -3.26 7.03
C PRO A 45 -11.31 -4.69 6.94
N GLY A 46 -10.55 -4.96 5.88
CA GLY A 46 -9.71 -6.15 5.72
C GLY A 46 -8.24 -5.76 5.66
N SER A 47 -7.66 -5.38 6.80
CA SER A 47 -6.29 -4.87 6.91
C SER A 47 -5.35 -5.89 7.56
N ARG A 48 -4.05 -5.64 7.42
CA ARG A 48 -2.98 -6.38 8.11
C ARG A 48 -1.93 -5.39 8.59
N GLU A 49 -1.25 -5.71 9.69
CA GLU A 49 -0.10 -4.94 10.21
C GLU A 49 -0.36 -3.45 10.45
N THR A 50 -1.61 -3.03 10.71
CA THR A 50 -1.91 -1.61 10.97
C THR A 50 -1.33 -1.12 12.30
N GLU A 51 -1.20 -2.01 13.28
CA GLU A 51 -0.70 -1.66 14.60
C GLU A 51 0.80 -1.33 14.61
N ILE A 52 1.62 -2.07 13.85
CA ILE A 52 3.08 -1.85 13.81
C ILE A 52 3.47 -0.55 13.09
N ILE A 53 2.58 0.00 12.28
CA ILE A 53 2.77 1.28 11.59
C ILE A 53 2.19 2.47 12.36
N SER A 54 1.72 2.23 13.60
CA SER A 54 1.32 3.30 14.51
C SER A 54 2.53 4.15 14.93
N PRO A 55 2.37 5.48 15.07
CA PRO A 55 3.42 6.34 15.64
C PRO A 55 3.86 5.94 17.05
N LEU A 56 3.04 5.17 17.77
CA LEU A 56 3.32 4.68 19.13
C LEU A 56 3.86 3.24 19.15
N ALA A 57 4.11 2.61 18.00
CA ALA A 57 4.48 1.19 17.94
C ALA A 57 5.81 0.85 18.65
N ASN A 58 6.68 1.85 18.84
CA ASN A 58 7.97 1.71 19.54
C ASN A 58 8.02 2.53 20.85
N ALA A 59 6.87 2.97 21.36
CA ALA A 59 6.78 3.72 22.62
C ALA A 59 6.87 2.80 23.85
#